data_AF-A0A075IA80-F1
#
_entry.id   AF-A0A075IA80-F1
#
_cell.length_a   1.000
_cell.length_b   1.000
_cell.length_c   1.000
_cell.angle_alpha   90.00
_cell.angle_beta   90.00
_cell.angle_gamma   90.00
#
_symmetry.space_group_name_H-M   'P 1'
#
loop_
_entity.id
_entity.type
_entity.pdbx_description
1 polymer ?
#
loop_
_entity_poly.entity_id
_entity_poly.type
_entity_poly.pdbx_seq_one_letter_code
_entity_poly.pdbx_strand_id
1 'polypeptide(L)'
;MKTFGTLEYAIDKYSGSWTWKITGVRAVMMVSKLIPELWYGSGPNEVIIPDNENNVKQIRLILERYPLEILSKSVWQRKSRTKIIKKPTEIKIEKLSKAIPKNNFVENC
;
A
#
# COMPACT_ATOMS: atom_id res chain seq x y z
N MET A 1 -3.06 21.19 -18.73
CA MET A 1 -2.17 21.30 -17.55
C MET A 1 -0.92 20.48 -17.82
N LYS A 2 0.28 21.05 -17.69
CA LYS A 2 1.52 20.25 -17.67
C LYS A 2 1.68 19.69 -16.26
N THR A 3 1.79 18.36 -16.15
CA THR A 3 2.03 17.68 -14.88
C THR A 3 3.46 17.96 -14.41
N PHE A 4 3.70 17.96 -13.10
CA PHE A 4 5.02 18.27 -12.53
C PHE A 4 6.04 17.15 -12.73
N GLY A 5 5.54 15.99 -13.14
CA GLY A 5 6.26 14.74 -13.20
C GLY A 5 5.30 13.57 -13.31
N THR A 6 5.84 12.36 -13.27
CA THR A 6 5.06 11.12 -13.26
C THR A 6 5.34 10.29 -12.02
N LEU A 7 4.38 9.46 -11.63
CA LEU A 7 4.51 8.44 -10.59
C LEU A 7 4.17 7.08 -11.20
N GLU A 8 5.14 6.17 -11.15
CA GLU A 8 5.04 4.80 -11.65
C GLU A 8 5.42 3.80 -10.54
N TYR A 9 4.76 2.65 -10.54
CA TYR A 9 5.12 1.52 -9.70
C TYR A 9 5.86 0.50 -10.55
N ALA A 10 7.15 0.32 -10.30
CA ALA A 10 8.04 -0.46 -11.15
C ALA A 10 8.98 -1.35 -10.30
N ILE A 11 9.46 -2.42 -10.92
CA ILE A 11 10.51 -3.25 -10.30
C ILE A 11 11.84 -2.53 -10.50
N ASP A 12 12.54 -2.26 -9.40
CA ASP A 12 13.91 -1.78 -9.45
C ASP A 12 14.82 -2.89 -9.99
N LYS A 13 15.60 -2.56 -11.02
CA LYS A 13 16.43 -3.54 -11.73
C LYS A 13 17.58 -4.10 -10.89
N TYR A 14 18.03 -3.33 -9.89
CA TYR A 14 19.16 -3.72 -9.05
C TYR A 14 18.74 -4.57 -7.86
N SER A 15 17.72 -4.14 -7.12
CA SER A 15 17.22 -4.86 -5.94
C SER A 15 16.19 -5.95 -6.27
N GLY A 16 15.60 -5.94 -7.46
CA GLY A 16 14.47 -6.82 -7.82
C GLY A 16 13.19 -6.53 -7.02
N SER A 17 13.17 -5.46 -6.22
CA SER A 17 12.05 -5.09 -5.36
C SER A 17 11.11 -4.12 -6.06
N TRP A 18 9.84 -4.14 -5.67
CA TRP A 18 8.88 -3.15 -6.13
C TRP A 18 9.13 -1.80 -5.49
N THR A 19 9.11 -0.76 -6.31
CA THR A 19 9.46 0.61 -5.92
C THR A 19 8.53 1.62 -6.58
N TRP A 20 8.50 2.82 -6.02
CA TRP A 20 7.88 3.99 -6.63
C TRP A 20 8.94 4.76 -7.40
N LYS A 21 8.74 4.87 -8.71
CA LYS A 21 9.55 5.67 -9.61
C LYS A 21 8.87 7.01 -9.84
N ILE A 22 9.56 8.09 -9.50
CA ILE A 22 9.11 9.46 -9.75
C ILE A 22 10.03 10.09 -10.79
N THR A 23 9.43 10.70 -11.81
CA THR A 23 10.18 11.45 -12.83
C THR A 23 9.77 12.92 -12.85
N GLY A 24 10.66 13.78 -13.33
CA GLY A 24 10.42 15.20 -13.54
C GLY A 24 11.27 16.08 -12.63
N VAL A 25 11.87 17.13 -13.20
CA VAL A 25 12.89 17.98 -12.55
C VAL A 25 12.44 18.49 -11.18
N ARG A 26 11.26 19.13 -11.14
CA ARG A 26 10.71 19.71 -9.90
C ARG A 26 10.24 18.62 -8.92
N ALA A 27 9.63 17.56 -9.42
CA ALA A 27 9.17 16.45 -8.58
C ALA A 27 10.35 15.79 -7.86
N VAL A 28 11.42 15.47 -8.59
CA VAL A 28 12.66 14.91 -8.03
C VAL A 28 13.26 15.85 -6.99
N MET A 29 13.45 17.13 -7.29
CA MET A 29 14.00 18.09 -6.32
C MET A 29 13.20 18.15 -5.01
N MET A 30 11.87 18.05 -5.07
CA MET A 30 11.02 18.10 -3.88
C MET A 30 11.08 16.80 -3.08
N VAL A 31 10.99 15.66 -3.76
CA VAL A 31 11.06 14.33 -3.15
C VAL A 31 12.42 14.12 -2.47
N SER A 32 13.52 14.53 -3.13
CA SER A 32 14.90 14.47 -2.60
C SER A 32 15.10 15.25 -1.30
N LYS A 33 14.25 16.23 -1.00
CA LYS A 33 14.31 17.00 0.26
C LYS A 33 13.47 16.38 1.39
N LEU A 34 12.49 15.55 1.05
CA LEU A 34 11.48 15.06 1.99
C LEU A 34 11.70 13.60 2.37
N ILE A 35 12.15 12.78 1.42
CA ILE A 35 12.29 11.34 1.58
C ILE A 35 13.78 10.99 1.61
N PRO A 36 14.37 10.67 2.78
CA PRO A 36 15.80 10.35 2.86
C PRO A 36 16.13 9.00 2.23
N GLU A 37 15.19 8.05 2.25
CA GLU A 37 15.33 6.70 1.70
C GLU A 37 15.00 6.68 0.20
N LEU A 38 15.85 7.28 -0.61
CA LEU A 38 15.70 7.25 -2.07
C LEU A 38 17.06 7.12 -2.76
N TRP A 39 17.02 6.70 -4.02
CA TRP A 39 18.16 6.73 -4.91
C TRP A 39 17.78 7.32 -6.26
N TYR A 40 18.77 7.85 -6.96
CA TYR A 40 18.58 8.32 -8.32
C TYR A 40 18.47 7.11 -9.25
N GLY A 41 17.51 7.20 -10.18
CA GLY A 41 17.28 6.18 -11.19
C GLY A 41 18.30 6.25 -12.32
N SER A 42 18.06 5.46 -13.38
CA SER A 42 18.96 5.42 -14.54
C SER A 42 18.79 6.62 -15.48
N GLY A 43 17.62 7.27 -15.44
CA GLY A 43 17.29 8.42 -16.28
C GLY A 43 17.60 9.77 -15.63
N PRO A 44 17.80 10.84 -16.41
CA PRO A 44 17.88 12.19 -15.87
C PRO A 44 16.55 12.59 -15.23
N ASN A 45 16.61 13.16 -14.01
CA ASN A 45 15.43 13.54 -13.23
C ASN A 45 14.50 12.35 -12.91
N GLU A 46 15.10 11.22 -12.55
CA GLU A 46 14.39 10.04 -12.05
C GLU A 46 14.86 9.73 -10.62
N VAL A 47 13.91 9.40 -9.76
CA VAL A 47 14.16 8.92 -8.40
C VAL A 47 13.36 7.66 -8.17
N ILE A 48 13.98 6.71 -7.47
CA ILE A 48 13.39 5.46 -7.05
C ILE A 48 13.28 5.47 -5.53
N ILE A 49 12.12 5.07 -5.04
CA ILE A 49 11.74 5.11 -3.63
C ILE A 49 11.23 3.72 -3.24
N PRO A 50 11.72 3.11 -2.14
CA PRO A 50 11.18 1.87 -1.61
C PRO A 50 9.68 1.94 -1.36
N ASP A 51 8.96 0.87 -1.66
CA ASP A 51 7.56 0.73 -1.30
C ASP A 51 7.41 0.41 0.21
N ASN A 52 7.32 1.46 1.03
CA ASN A 52 6.99 1.35 2.45
C ASN A 52 5.87 2.33 2.83
N GLU A 53 5.19 2.08 3.96
CA GLU A 53 4.03 2.89 4.36
C GLU A 53 4.38 4.37 4.60
N ASN A 54 5.57 4.65 5.13
CA ASN A 54 6.02 6.02 5.40
C ASN A 54 6.23 6.80 4.09
N ASN A 55 6.92 6.19 3.14
CA ASN A 55 7.20 6.75 1.81
C ASN A 55 5.90 6.96 1.03
N VAL A 56 4.96 6.01 1.06
CA VAL A 56 3.65 6.17 0.41
C VAL A 56 2.88 7.36 1.01
N LYS A 57 2.92 7.57 2.33
CA LYS A 57 2.33 8.75 2.98
C LYS A 57 3.01 10.05 2.52
N GLN A 58 4.34 10.08 2.46
CA GLN A 58 5.09 11.24 2.00
C GLN A 58 4.81 11.57 0.53
N ILE A 59 4.79 10.56 -0.35
CA ILE A 59 4.43 10.71 -1.77
C ILE A 59 3.00 11.27 -1.91
N ARG A 60 2.06 10.81 -1.07
CA ARG A 60 0.69 11.33 -1.07
C ARG A 60 0.63 12.82 -0.71
N LEU A 61 1.37 13.26 0.30
CA LEU A 61 1.46 14.68 0.67
C LEU A 61 2.06 15.54 -0.46
N ILE A 62 3.02 14.99 -1.21
CA ILE A 62 3.60 15.66 -2.37
C ILE A 62 2.56 15.78 -3.49
N LEU A 63 1.83 14.72 -3.79
CA LEU A 63 0.76 14.70 -4.80
C LEU A 63 -0.36 15.71 -4.53
N GLU A 64 -0.69 15.94 -3.24
CA GLU A 64 -1.70 16.94 -2.83
C GLU A 64 -1.26 18.38 -3.13
N ARG A 65 0.04 18.67 -3.08
CA ARG A 65 0.61 20.01 -3.35
C ARG A 65 1.07 20.19 -4.79
N TYR A 66 1.55 19.11 -5.40
CA TYR A 66 2.16 19.10 -6.73
C TYR A 66 1.58 17.92 -7.53
N PRO A 67 0.67 18.19 -8.48
CA PRO A 67 0.02 17.13 -9.23
C PRO A 67 1.02 16.40 -10.13
N LEU A 68 1.22 15.12 -9.84
CA LEU A 68 1.97 14.18 -10.68
C LEU A 68 1.00 13.35 -11.52
N GLU A 69 1.43 12.96 -12.71
CA GLU A 69 0.70 12.00 -13.53
C GLU A 69 0.90 10.59 -12.98
N ILE A 70 -0.18 9.99 -12.48
CA ILE A 70 -0.12 8.64 -11.93
C ILE A 70 -0.29 7.64 -13.08
N LEU A 71 0.80 6.99 -13.47
CA LEU A 71 0.80 5.94 -14.50
C LEU A 71 0.21 4.64 -13.92
N SER A 72 0.60 4.28 -12.70
CA SER A 72 0.15 3.05 -12.03
C SER A 72 -1.10 3.26 -11.15
N LYS A 73 -2.18 3.78 -11.75
CA LYS A 73 -3.41 4.23 -11.04
C LYS A 73 -3.97 3.19 -10.07
N SER A 74 -4.15 1.94 -10.52
CA SER A 74 -4.77 0.88 -9.70
C SER A 74 -3.91 0.47 -8.51
N VAL A 75 -2.58 0.48 -8.66
CA VAL A 75 -1.67 0.18 -7.55
C VAL A 75 -1.66 1.33 -6.56
N TRP A 76 -1.54 2.55 -7.06
CA TRP A 76 -1.60 3.75 -6.24
C TRP A 76 -2.87 3.79 -5.41
N GLN A 77 -4.04 3.58 -6.02
CA GLN A 77 -5.33 3.58 -5.33
C GLN A 77 -5.42 2.54 -4.21
N ARG A 78 -4.76 1.39 -4.33
CA ARG A 78 -4.75 0.37 -3.28
C ARG A 78 -3.78 0.71 -2.15
N LYS A 79 -2.62 1.28 -2.48
CA LYS A 79 -1.53 1.58 -1.53
C LYS A 79 -1.73 2.90 -0.78
N SER A 80 -2.30 3.91 -1.43
CA SER A 80 -2.52 5.25 -0.86
C SER A 80 -3.75 5.34 0.04
N ARG A 81 -4.67 4.38 -0.09
CA ARG A 81 -5.77 4.20 0.86
C ARG A 81 -5.18 3.82 2.21
N THR A 82 -5.36 4.69 3.19
CA THR A 82 -5.22 4.33 4.59
C THR A 82 -6.09 3.10 4.83
N LYS A 83 -5.51 1.99 5.29
CA LYS A 83 -6.29 0.85 5.78
C LYS A 83 -7.19 1.39 6.87
N ILE A 84 -8.45 1.66 6.54
CA ILE A 84 -9.50 1.78 7.53
C ILE A 84 -9.55 0.37 8.10
N ILE A 85 -8.92 0.18 9.25
CA ILE A 85 -9.08 -1.04 10.04
C ILE A 85 -10.57 -1.07 10.33
N LYS A 86 -11.33 -1.82 9.53
CA LYS A 86 -12.67 -2.20 9.94
C LYS A 86 -12.44 -2.92 11.26
N LYS A 87 -12.96 -2.34 12.34
CA LYS A 87 -13.04 -3.01 13.65
C LYS A 87 -13.43 -4.46 13.37
N PRO A 88 -12.73 -5.46 13.93
CA PRO A 88 -13.14 -6.84 13.75
C PRO A 88 -14.62 -6.90 14.10
N THR A 89 -15.47 -7.25 13.13
CA THR A 89 -16.85 -7.57 13.44
C THR A 89 -16.75 -8.73 14.40
N GLU A 90 -17.16 -8.53 15.66
CA GLU A 90 -17.28 -9.61 16.62
C GLU A 90 -18.22 -10.63 16.00
N ILE A 91 -17.64 -11.66 15.36
CA ILE A 91 -18.39 -12.84 14.97
C ILE A 91 -18.79 -13.42 16.31
N LYS A 92 -20.06 -13.22 16.70
CA LYS A 92 -20.66 -13.93 17.82
C LYS A 92 -20.50 -15.40 17.47
N ILE A 93 -19.47 -16.02 18.04
CA ILE A 93 -19.37 -17.47 18.12
C ILE A 93 -20.54 -17.83 19.01
N GLU A 94 -21.68 -18.18 18.41
CA GLU A 94 -22.74 -18.89 19.12
C GLU A 94 -22.08 -20.14 19.68
N LYS A 95 -21.85 -20.13 20.99
CA LYS A 95 -21.43 -21.33 21.72
C LYS A 95 -22.43 -22.41 21.32
N LEU A 96 -21.98 -23.42 20.57
CA LEU A 96 -22.69 -24.67 20.42
C LEU A 96 -22.97 -25.16 21.83
N SER A 97 -24.22 -24.98 22.28
CA SER A 97 -24.68 -25.53 23.56
C SER A 97 -24.44 -27.03 23.49
N LYS A 98 -23.63 -27.55 24.42
CA LYS A 98 -23.36 -28.99 24.58
C LYS A 98 -24.66 -29.76 24.36
N ALA A 99 -24.67 -30.66 23.38
CA ALA A 99 -25.75 -31.60 23.20
C ALA A 99 -25.93 -32.37 24.52
N ILE A 100 -27.15 -32.33 25.07
CA ILE A 100 -27.53 -33.18 26.19
C ILE A 100 -27.61 -34.60 25.61
N PRO A 101 -26.81 -35.58 26.07
CA PRO A 101 -26.94 -36.94 25.59
C PRO A 101 -28.31 -37.47 26.03
N LYS A 102 -29.20 -37.71 25.07
CA LYS A 102 -30.47 -38.39 25.32
C LYS A 102 -30.15 -39.85 25.61
N ASN A 103 -30.54 -40.29 26.81
CA ASN A 103 -30.29 -41.63 27.33
C ASN A 103 -31.12 -42.66 26.56
N ASN A 104 -30.63 -43.11 25.41
CA ASN A 104 -31.22 -44.19 24.62
C ASN A 104 -30.29 -45.41 24.64
N PHE A 105 -30.06 -45.97 25.83
CA PHE A 105 -29.61 -47.35 25.98
C PHE A 105 -30.74 -48.11 26.69
N VAL A 106 -31.58 -48.76 25.89
CA VAL A 106 -32.45 -49.83 26.37
C VAL A 106 -31.63 -51.10 26.20
N GLU A 107 -31.04 -51.60 27.28
CA GLU A 107 -30.57 -53.00 27.34
C GLU A 107 -31.82 -53.88 27.44
N ASN A 108 -32.10 -54.64 26.37
CA ASN A 108 -32.97 -55.80 26.44
C ASN A 108 -32.16 -56.97 27.02
N CYS A 109 -32.58 -57.49 28.17
CA CYS A 109 -32.34 -58.86 28.65
C CYS A 109 -33.59 -59.34 29.37
#